data_AF-A0A7K0N176-F1
#
_entry.id   AF-A0A7K0N176-F1
#
_cell.length_a   1.000
_cell.length_b   1.000
_cell.length_c   1.000
_cell.angle_alpha   90.00
_cell.angle_beta   90.00
_cell.angle_gamma   90.00
#
_symmetry.space_group_name_H-M   'P 1'
#
loop_
_entity.id
_entity.type
_entity.pdbx_description
1 polymer ?
#
loop_
_entity_poly.entity_id
_entity_poly.type
_entity_poly.pdbx_seq_one_letter_code
_entity_poly.pdbx_strand_id
1 'polypeptide(L)'
;AAHRIGIVHRDIKPENILISKEGRVKIADFGLARGTLLGTTMTAESSIILGSVSYLSPEQVQRGVADSRSDVYAAGIVAFEMLTGEKPFPGETPIQIAYMHVNEKVPAVSTKRKDIPPALDALILRATSSNPDDRPRDAAEFLTELQKILGVIDPSRNQMSLELDLPVPTKKENKREKKKEPIREESIPKESTAATRAKKRKTSRRVRRNRWIAFFLAVAIGIGGWYALVGPGSRVVVPSVVGGTLDDATNAFSPLGITAEVSQKIYDEEIGKGKIISSDPAGGGRVAAGGSVKLTISKGPERYTVPNLQGLTPEAAQKAIEKYPLRFGSLTESFSSSIPAGFVIAASPVSGESVKRNTVINIVVSKGIEKVALASYLGKSGEQALNELTDAGFDVLSTYEFNESVLSGGVISQNPDGTTPADKGTKVTLVISKGSQYVYIPNVYSLAESKAVKALKDLELKVTVKKMGKKSVKSVTNVAPKVGTKVKRGSTVVITVG
;
A
#
# COMPACT_ATOMS: atom_id res chain seq x y z
N ALA A 1 -19.48 20.22 -23.77
CA ALA A 1 -20.95 20.08 -23.85
C ALA A 1 -21.60 20.18 -22.48
N ALA A 2 -21.20 19.36 -21.49
CA ALA A 2 -21.76 19.37 -20.13
C ALA A 2 -21.73 20.74 -19.41
N HIS A 3 -20.60 21.45 -19.41
CA HIS A 3 -20.50 22.75 -18.72
C HIS A 3 -21.44 23.81 -19.31
N ARG A 4 -21.72 23.76 -20.62
CA ARG A 4 -22.65 24.70 -21.29
C ARG A 4 -24.10 24.55 -20.81
N ILE A 5 -24.46 23.38 -20.30
CA ILE A 5 -25.78 23.10 -19.71
C ILE A 5 -25.73 23.09 -18.18
N GLY A 6 -24.64 23.59 -17.57
CA GLY A 6 -24.48 23.71 -16.13
C GLY A 6 -24.13 22.41 -15.39
N ILE A 7 -23.76 21.34 -16.10
CA ILE A 7 -23.36 20.07 -15.49
C ILE A 7 -21.84 20.07 -15.27
N VAL A 8 -21.43 19.79 -14.04
CA VAL A 8 -20.03 19.63 -13.60
C VAL A 8 -19.78 18.14 -13.34
N HIS A 9 -18.67 17.60 -13.83
CA HIS A 9 -18.34 16.18 -13.74
C HIS A 9 -17.86 15.77 -12.35
N ARG A 10 -16.96 16.54 -11.72
CA ARG A 10 -16.43 16.34 -10.35
C ARG A 10 -15.54 15.12 -10.12
N ASP A 11 -15.20 14.37 -11.17
CA ASP A 11 -14.39 13.15 -11.10
C ASP A 11 -13.65 12.89 -12.41
N ILE A 12 -13.03 13.93 -12.98
CA ILE A 12 -12.21 13.77 -14.18
C ILE A 12 -10.90 13.06 -13.79
N LYS A 13 -10.69 11.87 -14.37
CA LYS A 13 -9.52 11.02 -14.15
C LYS A 13 -9.39 10.00 -15.29
N PRO A 14 -8.22 9.38 -15.51
CA PRO A 14 -8.01 8.46 -16.61
C PRO A 14 -9.01 7.29 -16.66
N GLU A 15 -9.44 6.77 -15.51
CA GLU A 15 -10.40 5.66 -15.41
C GLU A 15 -11.78 6.01 -15.97
N ASN A 16 -12.14 7.30 -15.95
CA ASN A 16 -13.44 7.81 -16.42
C ASN A 16 -13.37 8.31 -17.88
N ILE A 17 -12.20 8.24 -18.54
CA ILE A 17 -11.99 8.63 -19.94
C ILE A 17 -11.85 7.37 -20.79
N LEU A 18 -12.94 6.97 -21.45
CA LEU A 18 -13.00 5.76 -22.25
C LEU A 18 -12.62 6.05 -23.70
N ILE A 19 -11.74 5.23 -24.27
CA ILE A 19 -11.32 5.32 -25.66
C ILE A 19 -11.77 4.04 -26.38
N SER A 20 -12.66 4.15 -27.37
CA SER A 20 -13.10 2.99 -28.17
C SER A 20 -12.01 2.59 -29.17
N LYS A 21 -12.10 1.36 -29.69
CA LYS A 21 -11.19 0.83 -30.73
C LYS A 21 -11.18 1.67 -32.02
N GLU A 22 -12.25 2.45 -32.25
CA GLU A 22 -12.36 3.37 -33.38
C GLU A 22 -11.80 4.78 -33.06
N GLY A 23 -11.09 4.95 -31.94
CA GLY A 23 -10.51 6.23 -31.52
C GLY A 23 -11.51 7.23 -30.92
N ARG A 24 -12.74 6.80 -30.65
CA ARG A 24 -13.77 7.67 -30.06
C ARG A 24 -13.56 7.82 -28.55
N VAL A 25 -13.46 9.06 -28.08
CA VAL A 25 -13.35 9.37 -26.65
C VAL A 25 -14.74 9.62 -26.05
N LYS A 26 -15.05 8.93 -24.95
CA LYS A 26 -16.26 9.12 -24.16
C LYS A 26 -15.87 9.36 -22.70
N ILE A 27 -16.61 10.24 -22.05
CA ILE A 27 -16.46 10.50 -20.61
C ILE A 27 -17.59 9.74 -19.90
N ALA A 28 -17.23 8.92 -18.92
CA ALA A 28 -18.14 8.11 -18.11
C ALA A 28 -18.20 8.63 -16.67
N ASP A 29 -19.22 8.20 -15.91
CA ASP A 29 -19.33 8.44 -14.47
C ASP A 29 -19.24 9.92 -14.03
N PHE A 30 -20.17 10.74 -14.54
CA PHE A 30 -20.47 12.03 -13.92
C PHE A 30 -20.74 11.79 -12.43
N GLY A 31 -20.06 12.53 -11.55
CA GLY A 31 -19.99 12.31 -10.10
C GLY A 31 -21.29 12.53 -9.32
N LEU A 32 -22.41 12.00 -9.83
CA LEU A 32 -23.77 12.05 -9.30
C LEU A 32 -23.90 11.35 -7.94
N ALA A 33 -22.94 10.49 -7.57
CA ALA A 33 -22.91 9.80 -6.28
C ALA A 33 -22.12 10.53 -5.18
N ARG A 34 -21.38 11.61 -5.51
CA ARG A 34 -20.64 12.41 -4.50
C ARG A 34 -21.51 13.55 -4.00
N GLY A 35 -22.57 13.17 -3.28
CA GLY A 35 -23.27 14.07 -2.37
C GLY A 35 -22.34 14.54 -1.26
N THR A 36 -22.61 15.72 -0.71
CA THR A 36 -21.94 16.41 0.41
C THR A 36 -21.43 15.45 1.50
N LEU A 37 -20.22 14.91 1.32
CA LEU A 37 -19.56 13.97 2.25
C LEU A 37 -18.15 14.48 2.61
N LEU A 38 -18.00 15.79 2.78
CA LEU A 38 -16.87 16.35 3.52
C LEU A 38 -17.25 16.75 4.96
N GLY A 39 -18.49 16.51 5.39
CA GLY A 39 -19.00 16.93 6.69
C GLY A 39 -19.25 15.83 7.74
N THR A 40 -19.37 14.55 7.36
CA THR A 40 -19.74 13.50 8.33
C THR A 40 -19.14 12.14 7.96
N THR A 41 -18.33 11.62 8.88
CA THR A 41 -17.95 10.21 9.07
C THR A 41 -17.36 9.46 7.88
N MET A 42 -16.03 9.38 7.83
CA MET A 42 -15.29 8.44 7.00
C MET A 42 -15.40 7.02 7.58
N THR A 43 -16.36 6.22 7.11
CA THR A 43 -16.44 4.78 7.39
C THR A 43 -16.13 3.96 6.13
N ALA A 44 -14.99 3.26 6.17
CA ALA A 44 -14.75 1.89 5.71
C ALA A 44 -15.20 1.42 4.29
N GLU A 45 -15.07 2.23 3.24
CA GLU A 45 -14.98 1.74 1.84
C GLU A 45 -13.78 2.39 1.12
N SER A 46 -12.57 2.06 1.58
CA SER A 46 -11.33 2.81 1.30
C SER A 46 -10.57 2.40 0.03
N SER A 47 -11.07 1.48 -0.81
CA SER A 47 -10.41 1.11 -2.07
C SER A 47 -10.78 2.02 -3.25
N ILE A 48 -11.94 2.68 -3.23
CA ILE A 48 -12.45 3.54 -4.32
C ILE A 48 -11.97 5.00 -4.16
N ILE A 49 -11.51 5.35 -2.96
CA ILE A 49 -11.08 6.72 -2.60
C ILE A 49 -9.59 6.96 -2.94
N LEU A 50 -8.76 5.90 -2.98
CA LEU A 50 -7.30 6.04 -3.13
C LEU A 50 -6.87 6.68 -4.46
N GLY A 51 -7.50 6.28 -5.58
CA GLY A 51 -7.14 6.76 -6.93
C GLY A 51 -7.73 8.12 -7.31
N SER A 52 -8.86 8.49 -6.68
CA SER A 52 -9.58 9.71 -7.07
C SER A 52 -8.98 10.99 -6.46
N VAL A 53 -8.25 10.88 -5.34
CA VAL A 53 -7.70 12.06 -4.64
C VAL A 53 -6.57 12.74 -5.43
N SER A 54 -5.87 12.00 -6.29
CA SER A 54 -4.78 12.55 -7.13
C SER A 54 -5.21 13.59 -8.16
N TYR A 55 -6.52 13.71 -8.44
CA TYR A 55 -7.05 14.65 -9.44
C TYR A 55 -7.97 15.69 -8.81
N LEU A 56 -8.11 15.72 -7.48
CA LEU A 56 -8.97 16.68 -6.81
C LEU A 56 -8.38 18.08 -6.88
N SER A 57 -9.25 19.05 -7.14
CA SER A 57 -8.88 20.46 -7.09
C SER A 57 -8.73 20.97 -5.64
N PRO A 58 -7.90 21.99 -5.40
CA PRO A 58 -7.71 22.58 -4.07
C PRO A 58 -9.02 22.99 -3.40
N GLU A 59 -9.97 23.55 -4.15
CA GLU A 59 -11.27 23.98 -3.64
C GLU A 59 -12.20 22.81 -3.28
N GLN A 60 -12.09 21.68 -3.98
CA GLN A 60 -12.80 20.45 -3.62
C GLN A 60 -12.28 19.88 -2.30
N VAL A 61 -10.97 19.99 -2.04
CA VAL A 61 -10.36 19.54 -0.78
C VAL A 61 -10.67 20.50 0.37
N GLN A 62 -10.53 21.81 0.17
CA GLN A 62 -10.69 22.81 1.24
C GLN A 62 -12.16 23.10 1.57
N ARG A 63 -13.03 23.18 0.57
CA ARG A 63 -14.41 23.69 0.71
C ARG A 63 -15.46 22.65 0.34
N GLY A 64 -15.07 21.53 -0.27
CA GLY A 64 -16.01 20.53 -0.78
C GLY A 64 -16.92 21.03 -1.89
N VAL A 65 -16.57 22.15 -2.52
CA VAL A 65 -17.31 22.74 -3.63
C VAL A 65 -16.57 22.40 -4.92
N ALA A 66 -17.32 22.00 -5.95
CA ALA A 66 -16.80 21.72 -7.28
C ALA A 66 -17.60 22.52 -8.31
N ASP A 67 -16.91 23.27 -9.15
CA ASP A 67 -17.48 23.98 -10.29
C ASP A 67 -16.77 23.56 -11.59
N SER A 68 -17.12 24.18 -12.71
CA SER A 68 -16.52 23.88 -14.02
C SER A 68 -14.99 24.03 -14.06
N ARG A 69 -14.41 24.86 -13.17
CA ARG A 69 -12.96 25.12 -13.09
C ARG A 69 -12.25 24.05 -12.26
N SER A 70 -12.97 23.35 -11.39
CA SER A 70 -12.49 22.15 -10.71
C SER A 70 -12.25 21.01 -11.72
N ASP A 71 -13.14 20.84 -12.70
CA ASP A 71 -12.95 19.86 -13.79
C ASP A 71 -11.78 20.24 -14.72
N VAL A 72 -11.56 21.54 -14.97
CA VAL A 72 -10.41 22.04 -15.72
C VAL A 72 -9.09 21.74 -15.01
N TYR A 73 -9.06 21.90 -13.68
CA TYR A 73 -7.90 21.52 -12.87
C TYR A 73 -7.57 20.04 -13.01
N ALA A 74 -8.58 19.18 -12.82
CA ALA A 74 -8.41 17.74 -12.93
C ALA A 74 -7.96 17.32 -14.35
N ALA A 75 -8.52 17.93 -15.40
CA ALA A 75 -8.06 17.73 -16.78
C ALA A 75 -6.60 18.19 -16.99
N GLY A 76 -6.16 19.26 -16.33
CA GLY A 76 -4.77 19.72 -16.33
C GLY A 76 -3.82 18.71 -15.68
N ILE A 77 -4.22 18.08 -14.57
CA ILE A 77 -3.45 17.00 -13.93
C ILE A 77 -3.35 15.77 -14.84
N VAL A 78 -4.46 15.36 -15.46
CA VAL A 78 -4.45 14.27 -16.45
C VAL A 78 -3.51 14.60 -17.62
N ALA A 79 -3.54 15.83 -18.13
CA ALA A 79 -2.63 16.26 -19.19
C ALA A 79 -1.15 16.23 -18.75
N PHE A 80 -0.85 16.65 -17.52
CA PHE A 80 0.49 16.57 -16.95
C PHE A 80 0.98 15.11 -16.90
N GLU A 81 0.15 14.19 -16.39
CA GLU A 81 0.48 12.77 -16.28
C GLU A 81 0.65 12.11 -17.65
N MET A 82 -0.22 12.42 -18.61
CA MET A 82 -0.09 11.91 -19.99
C MET A 82 1.20 12.36 -20.68
N LEU A 83 1.68 13.59 -20.40
CA LEU A 83 2.87 14.14 -21.04
C LEU A 83 4.18 13.70 -20.35
N THR A 84 4.16 13.54 -19.03
CA THR A 84 5.36 13.23 -18.22
C THR A 84 5.48 11.76 -17.83
N GLY A 85 4.38 11.01 -17.83
CA GLY A 85 4.31 9.63 -17.33
C GLY A 85 4.21 9.52 -15.80
N GLU A 86 4.24 10.64 -15.08
CA GLU A 86 4.22 10.69 -13.62
C GLU A 86 3.15 11.68 -13.13
N LYS A 87 2.63 11.47 -11.92
CA LYS A 87 1.73 12.43 -11.27
C LYS A 87 2.54 13.61 -10.71
N PRO A 88 1.95 14.82 -10.66
CA PRO A 88 2.67 16.01 -10.20
C PRO A 88 3.02 15.99 -8.71
N PHE A 89 2.22 15.30 -7.89
CA PHE A 89 2.42 15.19 -6.44
C PHE A 89 2.63 13.73 -6.02
N PRO A 90 3.84 13.35 -5.56
CA PRO A 90 4.13 12.00 -5.06
C PRO A 90 3.70 11.86 -3.59
N GLY A 91 2.78 10.95 -3.28
CA GLY A 91 2.37 10.68 -1.91
C GLY A 91 1.89 9.23 -1.73
N GLU A 92 2.21 8.64 -0.57
CA GLU A 92 1.83 7.26 -0.25
C GLU A 92 0.42 7.18 0.35
N THR A 93 -0.05 8.29 0.94
CA THR A 93 -1.38 8.38 1.56
C THR A 93 -2.27 9.40 0.84
N PRO A 94 -3.58 9.13 0.68
CA PRO A 94 -4.50 10.06 0.01
C PRO A 94 -4.55 11.43 0.70
N ILE A 95 -4.46 11.46 2.03
CA ILE A 95 -4.53 12.73 2.78
C ILE A 95 -3.30 13.61 2.51
N GLN A 96 -2.13 13.00 2.31
CA GLN A 96 -0.91 13.70 1.93
C GLN A 96 -1.03 14.27 0.51
N ILE A 97 -1.60 13.50 -0.42
CA ILE A 97 -1.85 13.97 -1.80
C ILE A 97 -2.83 15.15 -1.79
N ALA A 98 -3.95 15.03 -1.06
CA ALA A 98 -4.92 16.12 -0.89
C ALA A 98 -4.28 17.37 -0.28
N TYR A 99 -3.39 17.20 0.71
CA TYR A 99 -2.67 18.30 1.34
C TYR A 99 -1.73 19.01 0.35
N MET A 100 -1.02 18.27 -0.51
CA MET A 100 -0.15 18.85 -1.54
C MET A 100 -0.94 19.63 -2.59
N HIS A 101 -2.12 19.15 -3.02
CA HIS A 101 -3.01 19.92 -3.90
C HIS A 101 -3.39 21.29 -3.34
N VAL A 102 -3.45 21.42 -2.01
CA VAL A 102 -3.83 22.66 -1.33
C VAL A 102 -2.63 23.59 -1.09
N ASN A 103 -1.48 23.04 -0.74
CA ASN A 103 -0.35 23.82 -0.23
C ASN A 103 0.85 23.92 -1.19
N GLU A 104 0.95 23.01 -2.16
CA GLU A 104 2.03 22.97 -3.13
C GLU A 104 1.54 23.40 -4.52
N LYS A 105 2.50 23.79 -5.39
CA LYS A 105 2.22 24.16 -6.77
C LYS A 105 2.60 23.02 -7.69
N VAL A 106 1.74 22.74 -8.68
CA VAL A 106 2.05 21.78 -9.73
C VAL A 106 3.29 22.24 -10.49
N PRO A 107 4.33 21.40 -10.63
CA PRO A 107 5.52 21.75 -11.39
C PRO A 107 5.19 21.93 -12.88
N ALA A 108 5.99 22.74 -13.58
CA ALA A 108 5.84 22.88 -15.04
C ALA A 108 6.22 21.56 -15.74
N VAL A 109 5.50 21.20 -16.80
CA VAL A 109 5.78 20.00 -17.60
C VAL A 109 7.20 20.07 -18.17
N SER A 110 7.65 21.27 -18.54
CA SER A 110 9.01 21.52 -19.04
C SER A 110 10.13 21.15 -18.07
N THR A 111 9.87 21.12 -16.76
CA THR A 111 10.86 20.68 -15.77
C THR A 111 11.20 19.19 -15.89
N LYS A 112 10.25 18.39 -16.36
CA LYS A 112 10.39 16.95 -16.60
C LYS A 112 10.72 16.65 -18.06
N ARG A 113 10.14 17.41 -18.98
CA ARG A 113 10.17 17.12 -20.42
C ARG A 113 10.48 18.38 -21.25
N LYS A 114 11.71 18.49 -21.75
CA LYS A 114 12.22 19.71 -22.40
C LYS A 114 11.72 19.94 -23.84
N ASP A 115 11.10 18.95 -24.45
CA ASP A 115 10.56 18.94 -25.82
C ASP A 115 9.13 19.54 -25.90
N ILE A 116 8.56 20.01 -24.79
CA ILE A 116 7.21 20.57 -24.74
C ILE A 116 7.19 22.03 -25.20
N PRO A 117 6.28 22.41 -26.13
CA PRO A 117 6.11 23.80 -26.55
C PRO A 117 5.76 24.73 -25.36
N PRO A 118 6.41 25.91 -25.23
CA PRO A 118 6.18 26.82 -24.10
C PRO A 118 4.71 27.24 -23.92
N ALA A 119 3.97 27.38 -25.03
CA ALA A 119 2.55 27.73 -24.99
C ALA A 119 1.69 26.62 -24.37
N LEU A 120 2.04 25.35 -24.60
CA LEU A 120 1.34 24.20 -24.01
C LEU A 120 1.66 24.09 -22.51
N ASP A 121 2.91 24.29 -22.13
CA ASP A 121 3.33 24.28 -20.73
C ASP A 121 2.65 25.40 -19.92
N ALA A 122 2.57 26.61 -20.47
CA ALA A 122 1.85 27.73 -19.85
C ALA A 122 0.34 27.50 -19.75
N LEU A 123 -0.26 26.77 -20.69
CA LEU A 123 -1.67 26.40 -20.63
C LEU A 123 -1.93 25.39 -19.50
N ILE A 124 -1.10 24.35 -19.37
CA ILE A 124 -1.23 23.34 -18.33
C ILE A 124 -1.02 23.96 -16.95
N LEU A 125 0.00 24.80 -16.78
CA LEU A 125 0.23 25.53 -15.53
C LEU A 125 -0.94 26.42 -15.10
N ARG A 126 -1.57 27.13 -16.05
CA ARG A 126 -2.78 27.92 -15.78
C ARG A 126 -3.95 27.03 -15.40
N ALA A 127 -4.16 25.92 -16.12
CA ALA A 127 -5.23 24.97 -15.81
C ALA A 127 -5.06 24.36 -14.40
N THR A 128 -3.82 24.13 -13.95
CA THR A 128 -3.50 23.59 -12.62
C THR A 128 -3.20 24.67 -11.56
N SER A 129 -3.63 25.92 -11.75
CA SER A 129 -3.43 26.98 -10.74
C SER A 129 -4.20 26.68 -9.45
N SER A 130 -3.62 26.98 -8.28
CA SER A 130 -4.31 26.81 -7.00
C SER A 130 -5.54 27.71 -6.88
N ASN A 131 -5.51 28.90 -7.50
CA ASN A 131 -6.64 29.82 -7.55
C ASN A 131 -7.56 29.47 -8.76
N PRO A 132 -8.84 29.15 -8.54
CA PRO A 132 -9.76 28.83 -9.63
C PRO A 132 -9.94 29.95 -10.65
N ASP A 133 -9.84 31.22 -10.24
CA ASP A 133 -10.06 32.37 -11.14
C ASP A 133 -8.95 32.54 -12.19
N ASP A 134 -7.77 31.96 -11.96
CA ASP A 134 -6.63 32.00 -12.89
C ASP A 134 -6.70 30.89 -13.97
N ARG A 135 -7.65 29.97 -13.84
CA ARG A 135 -7.87 28.85 -14.76
C ARG A 135 -8.83 29.27 -15.89
N PRO A 136 -8.80 28.57 -17.05
CA PRO A 136 -9.90 28.65 -18.01
C PRO A 136 -11.24 28.42 -17.31
N ARG A 137 -12.26 29.22 -17.66
CA ARG A 137 -13.56 29.23 -16.98
C ARG A 137 -14.29 27.89 -17.10
N ASP A 138 -14.11 27.21 -18.22
CA ASP A 138 -14.69 25.91 -18.49
C ASP A 138 -13.85 25.08 -19.48
N ALA A 139 -14.28 23.84 -19.71
CA ALA A 139 -13.63 22.94 -20.65
C ALA A 139 -13.71 23.41 -22.11
N ALA A 140 -14.65 24.29 -22.48
CA ALA A 140 -14.75 24.82 -23.84
C ALA A 140 -13.68 25.89 -24.09
N GLU A 141 -13.45 26.78 -23.12
CA GLU A 141 -12.35 27.74 -23.15
C GLU A 141 -11.01 27.02 -23.17
N PHE A 142 -10.82 26.01 -22.31
CA PHE A 142 -9.61 25.19 -22.28
C PHE A 142 -9.35 24.49 -23.63
N LEU A 143 -10.37 23.88 -24.23
CA LEU A 143 -10.27 23.26 -25.56
C LEU A 143 -9.91 24.28 -26.65
N THR A 144 -10.51 25.48 -26.60
CA THR A 144 -10.26 26.54 -27.58
C THR A 144 -8.81 27.00 -27.52
N GLU A 145 -8.24 27.17 -26.33
CA GLU A 145 -6.83 27.51 -26.17
C GLU A 145 -5.92 26.38 -26.64
N LEU A 146 -6.26 25.12 -26.34
CA LEU A 146 -5.49 23.96 -26.81
C LEU A 146 -5.50 23.85 -28.34
N GLN A 147 -6.64 24.08 -28.98
CA GLN A 147 -6.78 24.09 -30.45
C GLN A 147 -5.95 25.21 -31.10
N LYS A 148 -5.89 26.40 -30.48
CA LYS A 148 -5.02 27.49 -30.95
C LYS A 148 -3.55 27.09 -30.91
N ILE A 149 -3.11 26.44 -29.83
CA ILE A 149 -1.73 25.96 -29.69
C ILE A 149 -1.43 24.88 -30.73
N LEU A 150 -2.36 23.93 -30.93
CA LEU A 150 -2.22 22.88 -31.93
C LEU A 150 -2.09 23.46 -33.35
N GLY A 151 -2.89 24.47 -33.69
CA GLY A 151 -2.82 25.12 -35.00
C GLY A 151 -1.50 25.85 -35.27
N VAL A 152 -0.77 26.26 -34.22
CA VAL A 152 0.58 26.83 -34.34
C VAL A 152 1.64 25.74 -34.51
N ILE A 153 1.49 24.60 -33.83
CA ILE A 153 2.47 23.50 -33.84
C ILE A 153 2.37 22.69 -35.15
N ASP A 154 1.16 22.40 -35.62
CA ASP A 154 0.92 21.60 -36.82
C ASP A 154 -0.27 22.17 -37.61
N PRO A 155 -0.03 23.17 -38.49
CA PRO A 155 -1.08 23.78 -39.32
C PRO A 155 -1.65 22.83 -40.38
N SER A 156 -0.98 21.69 -40.63
CA SER A 156 -1.33 20.69 -41.65
C SER A 156 -2.16 19.51 -41.11
N ARG A 157 -2.21 19.30 -39.79
CA ARG A 157 -3.06 18.27 -39.19
C ARG A 157 -4.51 18.72 -39.27
N ASN A 158 -5.23 18.20 -40.26
CA ASN A 158 -6.69 18.19 -40.29
C ASN A 158 -7.18 17.83 -38.89
N GLN A 159 -7.92 18.76 -38.28
CA GLN A 159 -8.50 18.59 -36.95
C GLN A 159 -9.27 17.27 -36.97
N MET A 160 -8.82 16.26 -36.21
CA MET A 160 -9.69 15.11 -35.96
C MET A 160 -10.89 15.69 -35.24
N SER A 161 -11.99 15.87 -35.97
CA SER A 161 -13.27 16.22 -35.43
C SER A 161 -13.71 15.04 -34.57
N LEU A 162 -13.35 15.07 -33.29
CA LEU A 162 -14.04 14.35 -32.24
C LEU A 162 -15.44 15.00 -32.11
N GLU A 163 -16.25 14.85 -33.14
CA GLU A 163 -17.65 15.24 -33.14
C GLU A 163 -18.38 14.31 -32.18
N LEU A 164 -18.54 14.81 -30.95
CA LEU A 164 -19.51 14.31 -30.00
C LEU A 164 -20.89 14.72 -30.53
N ASP A 165 -21.49 13.87 -31.37
CA ASP A 165 -22.84 14.05 -31.90
C ASP A 165 -23.84 14.07 -30.72
N LEU A 166 -24.24 15.27 -30.32
CA LEU A 166 -25.31 15.51 -29.36
C LEU A 166 -26.44 16.25 -30.10
N PRO A 167 -27.70 15.81 -30.00
CA PRO A 167 -28.81 16.46 -30.68
C PRO A 167 -29.04 17.87 -30.12
N VAL A 168 -29.31 18.81 -31.03
CA VAL A 168 -29.50 20.24 -30.78
C VAL A 168 -30.83 20.49 -30.04
N PRO A 169 -30.88 21.22 -28.92
CA PRO A 169 -32.13 21.81 -28.46
C PRO A 169 -32.32 23.20 -29.08
N THR A 170 -33.55 23.39 -29.54
CA THR A 170 -34.09 24.57 -30.22
C THR A 170 -33.99 25.86 -29.42
N LYS A 171 -33.56 26.92 -30.12
CA LYS A 171 -33.58 28.32 -29.70
C LYS A 171 -35.03 28.81 -29.54
N LYS A 172 -35.35 29.48 -28.43
CA LYS A 172 -36.48 30.42 -28.35
C LYS A 172 -36.02 31.77 -27.82
N GLU A 173 -36.28 32.78 -28.63
CA GLU A 173 -36.04 34.20 -28.37
C GLU A 173 -37.36 34.91 -28.01
N ASN A 174 -37.25 35.78 -26.99
CA ASN A 174 -37.84 37.12 -26.84
C ASN A 174 -39.34 37.32 -26.51
N LYS A 175 -39.59 38.05 -25.40
CA LYS A 175 -40.08 39.47 -25.33
C LYS A 175 -40.36 39.83 -23.84
N ARG A 176 -39.70 40.82 -23.21
CA ARG A 176 -39.81 42.30 -23.26
C ARG A 176 -41.19 42.88 -22.86
N GLU A 177 -41.20 43.58 -21.72
CA GLU A 177 -41.82 44.89 -21.42
C GLU A 177 -41.18 45.33 -20.07
N LYS A 178 -40.34 46.36 -19.88
CA LYS A 178 -40.31 47.81 -20.22
C LYS A 178 -41.51 48.61 -19.70
N LYS A 179 -41.29 49.38 -18.62
CA LYS A 179 -41.26 50.86 -18.60
C LYS A 179 -40.82 51.35 -17.20
N LYS A 180 -39.69 52.07 -17.07
CA LYS A 180 -39.47 53.54 -17.25
C LYS A 180 -39.95 54.31 -16.00
N GLU A 181 -39.26 55.28 -15.39
CA GLU A 181 -38.06 56.12 -15.61
C GLU A 181 -38.12 57.19 -14.44
N PRO A 182 -37.31 58.27 -14.33
CA PRO A 182 -35.89 58.29 -13.90
C PRO A 182 -35.51 59.53 -13.01
N ILE A 183 -34.18 59.77 -12.88
CA ILE A 183 -33.43 61.03 -12.61
C ILE A 183 -33.50 61.64 -11.18
N ARG A 184 -32.46 62.26 -10.57
CA ARG A 184 -31.15 62.76 -11.03
C ARG A 184 -30.22 63.02 -9.82
N GLU A 185 -28.92 62.91 -10.05
CA GLU A 185 -27.80 63.44 -9.24
C GLU A 185 -27.98 64.93 -8.89
N GLU A 186 -27.39 65.44 -7.79
CA GLU A 186 -25.98 65.87 -7.73
C GLU A 186 -25.65 66.70 -6.46
N SER A 187 -24.42 66.53 -5.96
CA SER A 187 -23.53 67.52 -5.31
C SER A 187 -23.71 67.99 -3.85
N ILE A 188 -22.55 68.07 -3.18
CA ILE A 188 -22.27 68.65 -1.84
C ILE A 188 -21.73 70.09 -2.06
N PRO A 189 -21.73 70.99 -1.05
CA PRO A 189 -20.43 71.35 -0.46
C PRO A 189 -20.43 71.67 1.07
N LYS A 190 -19.20 71.74 1.60
CA LYS A 190 -18.78 72.07 2.97
C LYS A 190 -18.72 73.59 3.26
N GLU A 191 -18.73 73.88 4.56
CA GLU A 191 -17.91 74.85 5.33
C GLU A 191 -18.30 76.33 5.54
N SER A 192 -18.27 76.69 6.84
CA SER A 192 -17.55 77.82 7.48
C SER A 192 -18.32 79.01 8.06
N THR A 193 -18.18 79.15 9.41
CA THR A 193 -18.03 80.37 10.25
C THR A 193 -19.05 81.52 10.11
N ALA A 194 -19.67 82.05 11.18
CA ALA A 194 -19.07 82.87 12.25
C ALA A 194 -20.18 83.48 13.16
N ALA A 195 -19.82 83.74 14.42
CA ALA A 195 -20.33 84.73 15.40
C ALA A 195 -21.80 85.21 15.32
N THR A 196 -22.58 85.33 16.40
CA THR A 196 -22.29 86.19 17.56
C THR A 196 -23.36 86.03 18.66
N ARG A 197 -22.92 86.20 19.91
CA ARG A 197 -23.54 87.04 20.97
C ARG A 197 -24.09 86.36 22.23
N ALA A 198 -23.56 86.86 23.33
CA ALA A 198 -23.66 86.46 24.71
C ALA A 198 -25.04 86.65 25.37
N LYS A 199 -25.31 85.84 26.41
CA LYS A 199 -25.97 86.31 27.64
C LYS A 199 -25.53 85.48 28.86
N LYS A 200 -24.79 86.13 29.76
CA LYS A 200 -24.46 85.66 31.12
C LYS A 200 -25.74 85.49 31.93
N ARG A 201 -25.90 84.37 32.64
CA ARG A 201 -26.83 84.24 33.77
C ARG A 201 -26.12 83.63 34.99
N LYS A 202 -26.38 84.26 36.13
CA LYS A 202 -25.72 84.15 37.43
C LYS A 202 -25.85 82.74 38.05
N THR A 203 -24.78 82.24 38.65
CA THR A 203 -24.68 80.95 39.33
C THR A 203 -25.36 80.97 40.70
N SER A 204 -26.37 80.12 40.91
CA SER A 204 -27.02 79.93 42.22
C SER A 204 -26.38 78.78 43.01
N ARG A 205 -26.59 78.76 44.33
CA ARG A 205 -26.00 77.88 45.36
C ARG A 205 -26.23 76.35 45.19
N ARG A 206 -26.70 75.87 44.03
CA ARG A 206 -26.86 74.44 43.68
C ARG A 206 -25.59 73.75 43.19
N VAL A 207 -24.54 74.49 42.84
CA VAL A 207 -23.28 73.96 42.26
C VAL A 207 -22.40 73.25 43.30
N ARG A 208 -22.52 73.57 44.59
CA ARG A 208 -21.68 72.98 45.65
C ARG A 208 -22.01 71.50 45.91
N ARG A 209 -23.27 71.11 45.82
CA ARG A 209 -23.70 69.70 45.96
C ARG A 209 -23.33 68.86 44.74
N ASN A 210 -23.42 69.44 43.53
CA ASN A 210 -23.01 68.75 42.30
C ASN A 210 -21.49 68.57 42.18
N ARG A 211 -20.68 69.42 42.83
CA ARG A 211 -19.22 69.24 42.92
C ARG A 211 -18.81 68.08 43.82
N TRP A 212 -19.53 67.84 44.92
CA TRP A 212 -19.30 66.68 45.78
C TRP A 212 -19.73 65.37 45.12
N ILE A 213 -20.84 65.38 44.37
CA ILE A 213 -21.27 64.23 43.56
C ILE A 213 -20.24 63.94 42.46
N ALA A 214 -19.73 64.96 41.76
CA ALA A 214 -18.69 64.79 40.75
C ALA A 214 -17.35 64.30 41.34
N PHE A 215 -16.98 64.73 42.56
CA PHE A 215 -15.78 64.25 43.25
C PHE A 215 -15.90 62.79 43.70
N PHE A 216 -17.02 62.39 44.33
CA PHE A 216 -17.26 61.00 44.68
C PHE A 216 -17.40 60.10 43.45
N LEU A 217 -17.98 60.60 42.36
CA LEU A 217 -18.02 59.89 41.09
C LEU A 217 -16.61 59.74 40.49
N ALA A 218 -15.77 60.77 40.55
CA ALA A 218 -14.37 60.69 40.10
C ALA A 218 -13.52 59.76 40.97
N VAL A 219 -13.74 59.73 42.29
CA VAL A 219 -13.07 58.79 43.20
C VAL A 219 -13.60 57.37 43.02
N ALA A 220 -14.90 57.17 42.76
CA ALA A 220 -15.46 55.86 42.43
C ALA A 220 -15.00 55.36 41.06
N ILE A 221 -14.83 56.25 40.07
CA ILE A 221 -14.21 55.93 38.77
C ILE A 221 -12.71 55.68 38.94
N GLY A 222 -12.03 56.39 39.85
CA GLY A 222 -10.61 56.18 40.16
C GLY A 222 -10.35 54.88 40.90
N ILE A 223 -11.15 54.55 41.91
CA ILE A 223 -11.09 53.28 42.66
C ILE A 223 -11.60 52.13 41.79
N GLY A 224 -12.68 52.31 41.04
CA GLY A 224 -13.17 51.33 40.07
C GLY A 224 -12.18 51.11 38.93
N GLY A 225 -11.52 52.17 38.47
CA GLY A 225 -10.44 52.11 37.48
C GLY A 225 -9.21 51.39 38.01
N TRP A 226 -8.77 51.68 39.25
CA TRP A 226 -7.66 51.00 39.92
C TRP A 226 -7.97 49.52 40.19
N TYR A 227 -9.19 49.21 40.63
CA TYR A 227 -9.64 47.83 40.89
C TYR A 227 -9.74 46.99 39.60
N ALA A 228 -10.14 47.61 38.48
CA ALA A 228 -10.27 46.95 37.19
C ALA A 228 -8.93 46.79 36.43
N LEU A 229 -7.97 47.73 36.60
CA LEU A 229 -6.69 47.72 35.88
C LEU A 229 -5.54 47.04 36.66
N VAL A 230 -5.51 47.14 37.98
CA VAL A 230 -4.36 46.69 38.81
C VAL A 230 -4.80 45.81 40.00
N GLY A 231 -6.09 45.77 40.34
CA GLY A 231 -6.62 44.98 41.45
C GLY A 231 -6.84 43.49 41.15
N PRO A 232 -7.22 42.68 42.17
CA PRO A 232 -7.45 41.22 42.07
C PRO A 232 -8.62 40.81 41.14
N GLY A 233 -9.32 41.78 40.53
CA GLY A 233 -10.31 41.56 39.48
C GLY A 233 -9.75 41.63 38.05
N SER A 234 -8.45 41.91 37.87
CA SER A 234 -7.81 41.93 36.56
C SER A 234 -7.77 40.52 35.96
N ARG A 235 -8.32 40.40 34.74
CA ARG A 235 -8.40 39.13 34.00
C ARG A 235 -7.26 39.08 32.99
N VAL A 236 -6.34 38.15 33.16
CA VAL A 236 -5.20 37.91 32.27
C VAL A 236 -5.66 37.00 31.12
N VAL A 237 -5.23 37.32 29.91
CA VAL A 237 -5.54 36.54 28.71
C VAL A 237 -4.60 35.34 28.63
N VAL A 238 -5.15 34.15 28.45
CA VAL A 238 -4.39 32.91 28.33
C VAL A 238 -3.82 32.79 26.90
N PRO A 239 -2.49 32.70 26.72
CA PRO A 239 -1.91 32.47 25.41
C PRO A 239 -2.24 31.05 24.91
N SER A 240 -2.33 30.88 23.58
CA SER A 240 -2.55 29.55 23.00
C SER A 240 -1.29 28.70 23.13
N VAL A 241 -1.41 27.56 23.81
CA VAL A 241 -0.32 26.59 24.04
C VAL A 241 -0.58 25.24 23.34
N VAL A 242 -1.62 25.17 22.51
CA VAL A 242 -1.98 23.96 21.75
C VAL A 242 -0.84 23.60 20.79
N GLY A 243 -0.42 22.33 20.80
CA GLY A 243 0.69 21.81 19.99
C GLY A 243 2.08 22.02 20.58
N GLY A 244 2.22 22.83 21.65
CA GLY A 244 3.44 23.01 22.42
C GLY A 244 3.66 21.91 23.47
N THR A 245 4.84 21.90 24.08
CA THR A 245 5.15 21.02 25.22
C THR A 245 4.67 21.61 26.55
N LEU A 246 4.68 20.80 27.62
CA LEU A 246 4.38 21.32 28.96
C LEU A 246 5.36 22.44 29.36
N ASP A 247 6.62 22.33 28.96
CA ASP A 247 7.66 23.31 29.26
C ASP A 247 7.43 24.62 28.49
N ASP A 248 6.96 24.54 27.25
CA ASP A 248 6.58 25.73 26.47
C ASP A 248 5.39 26.46 27.12
N ALA A 249 4.42 25.70 27.63
CA ALA A 249 3.27 26.27 28.32
C ALA A 249 3.62 26.89 29.66
N THR A 250 4.48 26.26 30.46
CA THR A 250 4.95 26.84 31.74
C THR A 250 5.75 28.11 31.50
N ASN A 251 6.62 28.14 30.48
CA ASN A 251 7.36 29.33 30.08
C ASN A 251 6.45 30.46 29.58
N ALA A 252 5.36 30.14 28.88
CA ALA A 252 4.38 31.14 28.44
C ALA A 252 3.49 31.66 29.58
N PHE A 253 3.20 30.83 30.57
CA PHE A 253 2.30 31.16 31.68
C PHE A 253 3.00 31.82 32.88
N SER A 254 4.28 31.51 33.13
CA SER A 254 5.04 32.05 34.27
C SER A 254 5.13 33.59 34.29
N PRO A 255 5.42 34.29 33.17
CA PRO A 255 5.44 35.76 33.13
C PRO A 255 4.07 36.40 33.37
N LEU A 256 2.99 35.64 33.16
CA LEU A 256 1.60 36.06 33.31
C LEU A 256 1.02 35.73 34.70
N GLY A 257 1.81 35.09 35.56
CA GLY A 257 1.35 34.62 36.87
C GLY A 257 0.28 33.53 36.77
N ILE A 258 0.28 32.74 35.70
CA ILE A 258 -0.68 31.64 35.46
C ILE A 258 0.00 30.31 35.81
N THR A 259 -0.72 29.40 36.48
CA THR A 259 -0.21 28.06 36.81
C THR A 259 -0.71 27.02 35.80
N ALA A 260 0.19 26.27 35.18
CA ALA A 260 -0.17 25.12 34.34
C ALA A 260 -0.49 23.89 35.20
N GLU A 261 -1.71 23.37 35.11
CA GLU A 261 -2.10 22.12 35.77
C GLU A 261 -2.46 21.06 34.74
N VAL A 262 -1.83 19.89 34.79
CA VAL A 262 -2.19 18.78 33.90
C VAL A 262 -3.45 18.13 34.41
N SER A 263 -4.58 18.34 33.74
CA SER A 263 -5.86 17.77 34.14
C SER A 263 -5.95 16.29 33.77
N GLN A 264 -5.66 15.97 32.50
CA GLN A 264 -5.83 14.64 31.95
C GLN A 264 -4.82 14.37 30.83
N LYS A 265 -4.57 13.08 30.58
CA LYS A 265 -3.74 12.61 29.48
C LYS A 265 -4.53 11.64 28.61
N ILE A 266 -4.85 12.03 27.38
CA ILE A 266 -5.67 11.26 26.41
C ILE A 266 -4.85 10.86 25.18
N TYR A 267 -5.28 9.83 24.45
CA TYR A 267 -4.65 9.44 23.18
C TYR A 267 -5.18 10.31 22.05
N ASP A 268 -4.30 10.71 21.14
CA ASP A 268 -4.64 11.56 19.99
C ASP A 268 -3.81 11.10 18.78
N GLU A 269 -4.44 11.01 17.59
CA GLU A 269 -3.77 10.55 16.37
C GLU A 269 -2.97 11.66 15.66
N GLU A 270 -3.31 12.93 15.89
CA GLU A 270 -2.70 14.09 15.21
C GLU A 270 -1.58 14.69 16.07
N ILE A 271 -1.81 14.78 17.37
CA ILE A 271 -0.92 15.44 18.31
C ILE A 271 0.04 14.43 18.92
N GLY A 272 1.33 14.59 18.64
CA GLY A 272 2.40 13.72 19.15
C GLY A 272 2.45 13.63 20.68
N LYS A 273 2.99 12.52 21.19
CA LYS A 273 3.12 12.25 22.63
C LYS A 273 3.84 13.40 23.36
N GLY A 274 3.24 13.88 24.45
CA GLY A 274 3.78 14.94 25.30
C GLY A 274 3.38 16.36 24.90
N LYS A 275 2.66 16.54 23.79
CA LYS A 275 2.14 17.84 23.36
C LYS A 275 0.75 18.14 23.92
N ILE A 276 0.41 19.41 24.05
CA ILE A 276 -0.87 19.86 24.57
C ILE A 276 -1.94 19.78 23.49
N ILE A 277 -3.04 19.09 23.79
CA ILE A 277 -4.21 18.94 22.91
C ILE A 277 -5.15 20.13 23.08
N SER A 278 -5.47 20.45 24.32
CA SER A 278 -6.39 21.52 24.67
C SER A 278 -6.05 22.11 26.02
N SER A 279 -6.45 23.36 26.22
CA SER A 279 -6.39 24.05 27.50
C SER A 279 -7.79 24.50 27.91
N ASP A 280 -8.07 24.47 29.21
CA ASP A 280 -9.28 25.04 29.81
C ASP A 280 -8.88 26.06 30.89
N PRO A 281 -9.12 27.37 30.65
CA PRO A 281 -9.74 27.95 29.45
C PRO A 281 -8.87 27.89 28.18
N ALA A 282 -9.53 27.91 27.02
CA ALA A 282 -8.89 27.89 25.71
C ALA A 282 -8.07 29.16 25.43
N GLY A 283 -7.17 29.13 24.44
CA GLY A 283 -6.37 30.28 24.03
C GLY A 283 -7.23 31.50 23.71
N GLY A 284 -6.88 32.67 24.27
CA GLY A 284 -7.69 33.90 24.23
C GLY A 284 -8.72 34.00 25.36
N GLY A 285 -8.90 32.94 26.15
CA GLY A 285 -9.71 32.92 27.37
C GLY A 285 -9.12 33.80 28.48
N ARG A 286 -9.90 34.03 29.54
CA ARG A 286 -9.54 34.97 30.61
C ARG A 286 -9.54 34.27 31.97
N VAL A 287 -8.43 34.38 32.70
CA VAL A 287 -8.26 33.83 34.05
C VAL A 287 -7.93 34.97 35.02
N ALA A 288 -8.31 34.84 36.29
CA ALA A 288 -7.86 35.78 37.32
C ALA A 288 -6.33 35.76 37.42
N ALA A 289 -5.71 36.89 37.77
CA ALA A 289 -4.28 36.93 38.06
C ALA A 289 -3.93 35.90 39.16
N GLY A 290 -2.99 34.99 38.91
CA GLY A 290 -2.67 33.88 39.82
C GLY A 290 -3.47 32.59 39.59
N GLY A 291 -4.41 32.55 38.65
CA GLY A 291 -5.24 31.38 38.42
C GLY A 291 -4.55 30.26 37.63
N SER A 292 -5.16 29.07 37.65
CA SER A 292 -4.66 27.89 36.93
C SER A 292 -5.36 27.64 35.60
N VAL A 293 -4.60 27.09 34.64
CA VAL A 293 -5.10 26.60 33.36
C VAL A 293 -4.92 25.10 33.31
N LYS A 294 -6.02 24.39 33.07
CA LYS A 294 -6.04 22.93 32.96
C LYS A 294 -5.60 22.52 31.57
N LEU A 295 -4.55 21.71 31.47
CA LEU A 295 -3.98 21.23 30.22
C LEU A 295 -4.29 19.75 30.01
N THR A 296 -4.80 19.44 28.83
CA THR A 296 -4.96 18.07 28.36
C THR A 296 -3.76 17.71 27.48
N ILE A 297 -3.00 16.70 27.87
CA ILE A 297 -1.77 16.30 27.17
C ILE A 297 -2.00 15.03 26.35
N SER A 298 -1.44 14.98 25.14
CA SER A 298 -1.46 13.80 24.29
C SER A 298 -0.52 12.71 24.81
N LYS A 299 -1.05 11.48 24.91
CA LYS A 299 -0.27 10.25 25.07
C LYS A 299 0.30 9.75 23.74
N GLY A 300 -0.01 10.43 22.64
CA GLY A 300 0.27 10.01 21.27
C GLY A 300 -0.81 9.06 20.74
N PRO A 301 -0.55 8.45 19.58
CA PRO A 301 -1.51 7.54 18.96
C PRO A 301 -1.71 6.28 19.82
N GLU A 302 -2.96 5.85 19.95
CA GLU A 302 -3.29 4.60 20.64
C GLU A 302 -2.80 3.41 19.79
N ARG A 303 -1.86 2.63 20.34
CA ARG A 303 -1.26 1.45 19.70
C ARG A 303 -1.18 0.29 20.68
N TYR A 304 -1.38 -0.91 20.19
CA TYR A 304 -1.35 -2.17 20.93
C TYR A 304 -0.36 -3.11 20.27
N THR A 305 0.48 -3.77 21.08
CA THR A 305 1.43 -4.76 20.57
C THR A 305 0.71 -6.09 20.32
N VAL A 306 0.88 -6.66 19.13
CA VAL A 306 0.38 -7.99 18.82
C VAL A 306 1.10 -9.02 19.72
N PRO A 307 0.38 -9.82 20.53
CA PRO A 307 1.01 -10.82 21.39
C PRO A 307 1.71 -11.90 20.56
N ASN A 308 2.66 -12.62 21.16
CA ASN A 308 3.26 -13.76 20.48
C ASN A 308 2.26 -14.94 20.43
N LEU A 309 1.84 -15.29 19.22
CA LEU A 309 0.87 -16.36 18.97
C LEU A 309 1.50 -17.65 18.44
N GLN A 310 2.78 -17.61 18.07
CA GLN A 310 3.47 -18.76 17.46
C GLN A 310 3.59 -19.91 18.46
N GLY A 311 3.29 -21.13 18.01
CA GLY A 311 3.36 -22.32 18.86
C GLY A 311 2.22 -22.46 19.88
N LEU A 312 1.23 -21.56 19.85
CA LEU A 312 -0.02 -21.73 20.61
C LEU A 312 -1.04 -22.54 19.80
N THR A 313 -1.98 -23.18 20.50
CA THR A 313 -3.18 -23.73 19.86
C THR A 313 -4.09 -22.58 19.39
N PRO A 314 -4.95 -22.79 18.38
CA PRO A 314 -5.85 -21.74 17.88
C PRO A 314 -6.75 -21.16 18.99
N GLU A 315 -7.22 -22.00 19.91
CA GLU A 315 -8.02 -21.56 21.07
C GLU A 315 -7.22 -20.70 22.06
N ALA A 316 -5.98 -21.09 22.33
CA ALA A 316 -5.09 -20.31 23.21
C ALA A 316 -4.68 -18.99 22.55
N ALA A 317 -4.46 -19.00 21.23
CA ALA A 317 -4.16 -17.81 20.45
C ALA A 317 -5.34 -16.82 20.46
N GLN A 318 -6.56 -17.31 20.27
CA GLN A 318 -7.78 -16.49 20.37
C GLN A 318 -7.88 -15.84 21.76
N LYS A 319 -7.76 -16.62 22.83
CA LYS A 319 -7.79 -16.09 24.21
C LYS A 319 -6.65 -15.09 24.48
N ALA A 320 -5.50 -15.27 23.86
CA ALA A 320 -4.37 -14.33 23.98
C ALA A 320 -4.66 -13.01 23.28
N ILE A 321 -5.33 -13.03 22.12
CA ILE A 321 -5.77 -11.84 21.39
C ILE A 321 -6.84 -11.08 22.18
N GLU A 322 -7.83 -11.79 22.74
CA GLU A 322 -8.96 -11.20 23.48
C GLU A 322 -8.55 -10.45 24.76
N LYS A 323 -7.34 -10.69 25.31
CA LYS A 323 -6.79 -9.91 26.43
C LYS A 323 -6.48 -8.45 26.05
N TYR A 324 -6.35 -8.19 24.75
CA TYR A 324 -6.12 -6.87 24.20
C TYR A 324 -7.37 -6.40 23.46
N PRO A 325 -7.56 -5.09 23.22
CA PRO A 325 -8.68 -4.59 22.42
C PRO A 325 -8.40 -4.78 20.92
N LEU A 326 -8.10 -6.02 20.55
CA LEU A 326 -7.81 -6.53 19.21
C LEU A 326 -8.89 -7.56 18.86
N ARG A 327 -9.10 -7.81 17.57
CA ARG A 327 -10.14 -8.74 17.10
C ARG A 327 -9.50 -9.99 16.50
N PHE A 328 -10.04 -11.15 16.84
CA PHE A 328 -9.70 -12.39 16.15
C PHE A 328 -10.32 -12.39 14.74
N GLY A 329 -9.51 -12.72 13.74
CA GLY A 329 -9.88 -12.75 12.33
C GLY A 329 -10.12 -14.15 11.79
N SER A 330 -9.69 -14.38 10.55
CA SER A 330 -9.79 -15.68 9.90
C SER A 330 -8.68 -16.63 10.35
N LEU A 331 -9.03 -17.91 10.50
CA LEU A 331 -8.10 -19.02 10.65
C LEU A 331 -7.87 -19.64 9.27
N THR A 332 -6.61 -19.63 8.83
CA THR A 332 -6.17 -20.32 7.61
C THR A 332 -5.22 -21.44 7.97
N GLU A 333 -5.11 -22.45 7.12
CA GLU A 333 -4.27 -23.61 7.40
C GLU A 333 -3.21 -23.76 6.31
N SER A 334 -1.97 -24.04 6.71
CA SER A 334 -0.86 -24.27 5.78
C SER A 334 0.04 -25.40 6.28
N PHE A 335 0.77 -26.04 5.36
CA PHE A 335 1.74 -27.07 5.73
C PHE A 335 3.02 -26.43 6.27
N SER A 336 3.63 -27.05 7.28
CA SER A 336 4.90 -26.62 7.85
C SER A 336 5.73 -27.82 8.28
N SER A 337 7.02 -27.78 7.94
CA SER A 337 7.97 -28.82 8.35
C SER A 337 8.58 -28.59 9.73
N SER A 338 8.43 -27.38 10.29
CA SER A 338 9.02 -27.01 11.59
C SER A 338 8.02 -27.01 12.74
N ILE A 339 6.72 -26.83 12.44
CA ILE A 339 5.68 -26.65 13.46
C ILE A 339 4.70 -27.83 13.40
N PRO A 340 4.47 -28.55 14.51
CA PRO A 340 3.54 -29.67 14.53
C PRO A 340 2.11 -29.27 14.14
N ALA A 341 1.33 -30.23 13.65
CA ALA A 341 -0.07 -30.01 13.29
C ALA A 341 -0.88 -29.48 14.48
N GLY A 342 -1.77 -28.51 14.22
CA GLY A 342 -2.67 -27.91 15.22
C GLY A 342 -2.10 -26.71 15.97
N PHE A 343 -0.86 -26.30 15.68
CA PHE A 343 -0.23 -25.11 16.27
C PHE A 343 -0.16 -23.94 15.28
N VAL A 344 -0.22 -22.72 15.80
CA VAL A 344 -0.11 -21.49 14.98
C VAL A 344 1.32 -21.34 14.45
N ILE A 345 1.42 -21.21 13.12
CA ILE A 345 2.65 -20.94 12.37
C ILE A 345 2.98 -19.46 12.44
N ALA A 346 2.00 -18.63 12.09
CA ALA A 346 2.17 -17.19 11.93
C ALA A 346 0.85 -16.48 12.20
N ALA A 347 0.96 -15.19 12.49
CA ALA A 347 -0.17 -14.28 12.57
C ALA A 347 0.07 -13.10 11.63
N SER A 348 -1.02 -12.50 11.17
CA SER A 348 -1.02 -11.29 10.36
C SER A 348 -2.03 -10.31 10.98
N PRO A 349 -1.60 -9.14 11.49
CA PRO A 349 -0.22 -8.61 11.55
C PRO A 349 0.75 -9.45 12.40
N VAL A 350 2.06 -9.22 12.24
CA VAL A 350 3.10 -10.09 12.81
C VAL A 350 3.19 -9.90 14.33
N SER A 351 3.53 -10.97 15.06
CA SER A 351 3.82 -10.92 16.50
C SER A 351 4.82 -9.79 16.83
N GLY A 352 4.50 -8.94 17.80
CA GLY A 352 5.32 -7.79 18.21
C GLY A 352 5.04 -6.49 17.47
N GLU A 353 4.24 -6.50 16.40
CA GLU A 353 3.88 -5.29 15.67
C GLU A 353 2.93 -4.38 16.47
N SER A 354 3.07 -3.06 16.31
CA SER A 354 2.22 -2.06 16.99
C SER A 354 1.02 -1.69 16.11
N VAL A 355 -0.16 -2.20 16.46
CA VAL A 355 -1.38 -2.07 15.66
C VAL A 355 -2.41 -1.15 16.32
N LYS A 356 -3.39 -0.67 15.55
CA LYS A 356 -4.50 0.15 16.08
C LYS A 356 -5.47 -0.69 16.90
N ARG A 357 -6.28 -0.02 17.74
CA ARG A 357 -7.44 -0.64 18.40
C ARG A 357 -8.36 -1.29 17.37
N ASN A 358 -8.96 -2.42 17.71
CA ASN A 358 -9.87 -3.21 16.86
C ASN A 358 -9.24 -3.78 15.57
N THR A 359 -7.91 -3.76 15.43
CA THR A 359 -7.24 -4.44 14.32
C THR A 359 -7.56 -5.94 14.35
N VAL A 360 -7.83 -6.50 13.17
CA VAL A 360 -8.13 -7.92 13.00
C VAL A 360 -6.83 -8.70 12.84
N ILE A 361 -6.63 -9.71 13.69
CA ILE A 361 -5.47 -10.60 13.65
C ILE A 361 -5.91 -11.93 13.04
N ASN A 362 -5.40 -12.22 11.85
CA ASN A 362 -5.56 -13.51 11.19
C ASN A 362 -4.47 -14.46 11.67
N ILE A 363 -4.79 -15.74 11.82
CA ILE A 363 -3.81 -16.76 12.20
C ILE A 363 -3.70 -17.82 11.12
N VAL A 364 -2.49 -18.36 10.98
CA VAL A 364 -2.17 -19.48 10.10
C VAL A 364 -1.83 -20.67 10.99
N VAL A 365 -2.56 -21.77 10.87
CA VAL A 365 -2.36 -23.00 11.66
C VAL A 365 -1.65 -24.05 10.81
N SER A 366 -0.76 -24.82 11.45
CA SER A 366 -0.02 -25.89 10.82
C SER A 366 -0.89 -27.11 10.59
N LYS A 367 -0.85 -27.65 9.37
CA LYS A 367 -1.32 -28.99 9.01
C LYS A 367 -0.26 -30.07 9.27
N GLY A 368 0.91 -29.69 9.77
CA GLY A 368 2.09 -30.54 9.85
C GLY A 368 2.83 -30.61 8.51
N ILE A 369 3.72 -31.59 8.39
CA ILE A 369 4.45 -31.83 7.15
C ILE A 369 3.46 -32.33 6.09
N GLU A 370 3.62 -31.84 4.86
CA GLU A 370 2.84 -32.31 3.71
C GLU A 370 3.10 -33.81 3.51
N LYS A 371 2.04 -34.63 3.55
CA LYS A 371 2.13 -36.07 3.28
C LYS A 371 1.98 -36.32 1.79
N VAL A 372 2.98 -36.94 1.19
CA VAL A 372 2.99 -37.31 -0.23
C VAL A 372 2.74 -38.80 -0.35
N ALA A 373 1.95 -39.21 -1.35
CA ALA A 373 1.70 -40.61 -1.62
C ALA A 373 3.02 -41.29 -2.02
N LEU A 374 3.42 -42.29 -1.24
CA LEU A 374 4.63 -43.07 -1.51
C LEU A 374 4.23 -44.35 -2.25
N ALA A 375 4.65 -44.48 -3.51
CA ALA A 375 4.42 -45.71 -4.27
C ALA A 375 5.46 -46.79 -3.90
N SER A 376 5.05 -48.05 -4.03
CA SER A 376 5.97 -49.19 -3.92
C SER A 376 6.57 -49.53 -5.29
N TYR A 377 7.89 -49.62 -5.35
CA TYR A 377 8.65 -49.95 -6.56
C TYR A 377 9.27 -51.35 -6.54
N LEU A 378 8.87 -52.21 -5.60
CA LEU A 378 9.38 -53.59 -5.52
C LEU A 378 9.25 -54.31 -6.86
N GLY A 379 10.37 -54.84 -7.37
CA GLY A 379 10.45 -55.54 -8.66
C GLY A 379 10.42 -54.65 -9.92
N LYS A 380 10.15 -53.35 -9.80
CA LYS A 380 10.22 -52.38 -10.92
C LYS A 380 11.66 -51.92 -11.15
N SER A 381 11.87 -51.14 -12.21
CA SER A 381 13.17 -50.53 -12.52
C SER A 381 13.61 -49.55 -11.42
N GLY A 382 14.84 -49.69 -10.94
CA GLY A 382 15.45 -48.81 -9.95
C GLY A 382 15.67 -47.39 -10.47
N GLU A 383 15.95 -47.21 -11.76
CA GLU A 383 16.06 -45.88 -12.38
C GLU A 383 14.70 -45.17 -12.43
N GLN A 384 13.64 -45.90 -12.77
CA GLN A 384 12.28 -45.38 -12.74
C GLN A 384 11.88 -44.97 -11.31
N ALA A 385 12.15 -45.85 -10.34
CA ALA A 385 11.88 -45.59 -8.94
C ALA A 385 12.61 -44.35 -8.42
N LEU A 386 13.91 -44.22 -8.76
CA LEU A 386 14.72 -43.07 -8.37
C LEU A 386 14.12 -41.76 -8.90
N ASN A 387 13.80 -41.71 -10.19
CA ASN A 387 13.25 -40.52 -10.82
C ASN A 387 11.87 -40.16 -10.24
N GLU A 388 10.93 -41.11 -10.19
CA GLU A 388 9.58 -40.83 -9.69
C GLU A 388 9.56 -40.45 -8.20
N LEU A 389 10.44 -41.03 -7.37
CA LEU A 389 10.54 -40.67 -5.95
C LEU A 389 11.23 -39.31 -5.74
N THR A 390 12.27 -38.99 -6.50
CA THR A 390 12.90 -37.67 -6.44
C THR A 390 11.96 -36.58 -6.95
N ASP A 391 11.21 -36.83 -8.04
CA ASP A 391 10.20 -35.92 -8.56
C ASP A 391 9.03 -35.70 -7.57
N ALA A 392 8.67 -36.75 -6.82
CA ALA A 392 7.71 -36.64 -5.72
C ALA A 392 8.24 -35.88 -4.49
N GLY A 393 9.52 -35.48 -4.48
CA GLY A 393 10.14 -34.69 -3.42
C GLY A 393 10.63 -35.51 -2.23
N PHE A 394 11.00 -36.78 -2.45
CA PHE A 394 11.65 -37.63 -1.45
C PHE A 394 13.18 -37.63 -1.61
N ASP A 395 13.89 -37.79 -0.49
CA ASP A 395 15.34 -37.93 -0.49
C ASP A 395 15.73 -39.41 -0.71
N VAL A 396 16.12 -39.78 -1.92
CA VAL A 396 16.36 -41.19 -2.26
C VAL A 396 17.83 -41.57 -2.08
N LEU A 397 18.09 -42.66 -1.35
CA LEU A 397 19.41 -43.28 -1.21
C LEU A 397 19.40 -44.65 -1.89
N SER A 398 20.13 -44.81 -2.98
CA SER A 398 20.27 -46.09 -3.67
C SER A 398 21.52 -46.86 -3.23
N THR A 399 21.35 -48.10 -2.78
CA THR A 399 22.40 -49.09 -2.60
C THR A 399 22.23 -50.23 -3.60
N TYR A 400 23.30 -50.99 -3.86
CA TYR A 400 23.28 -52.02 -4.89
C TYR A 400 23.78 -53.36 -4.35
N GLU A 401 22.95 -54.39 -4.48
CA GLU A 401 23.22 -55.74 -3.98
C GLU A 401 22.96 -56.81 -5.06
N PHE A 402 23.60 -57.97 -4.94
CA PHE A 402 23.31 -59.09 -5.85
C PHE A 402 22.05 -59.82 -5.37
N ASN A 403 21.15 -60.14 -6.30
CA ASN A 403 19.94 -60.90 -6.01
C ASN A 403 19.69 -61.93 -7.11
N GLU A 404 19.31 -63.14 -6.73
CA GLU A 404 19.07 -64.23 -7.68
C GLU A 404 17.66 -64.21 -8.29
N SER A 405 16.70 -63.61 -7.59
CA SER A 405 15.29 -63.58 -7.96
C SER A 405 14.92 -62.34 -8.77
N VAL A 406 15.57 -61.20 -8.50
CA VAL A 406 15.30 -59.91 -9.14
C VAL A 406 16.31 -59.65 -10.24
N LEU A 407 15.81 -59.34 -11.44
CA LEU A 407 16.62 -58.99 -12.60
C LEU A 407 17.54 -57.78 -12.30
N SER A 408 18.65 -57.69 -13.04
CA SER A 408 19.58 -56.55 -12.93
C SER A 408 18.84 -55.24 -13.19
N GLY A 409 19.09 -54.24 -12.34
CA GLY A 409 18.41 -52.94 -12.35
C GLY A 409 17.05 -52.92 -11.63
N GLY A 410 16.52 -54.05 -11.16
CA GLY A 410 15.25 -54.08 -10.42
C GLY A 410 15.40 -53.73 -8.93
N VAL A 411 14.38 -53.13 -8.32
CA VAL A 411 14.36 -52.84 -6.87
C VAL A 411 14.09 -54.13 -6.08
N ILE A 412 15.03 -54.48 -5.21
CA ILE A 412 14.97 -55.63 -4.28
C ILE A 412 14.12 -55.27 -3.07
N SER A 413 14.43 -54.13 -2.45
CA SER A 413 13.73 -53.65 -1.27
C SER A 413 13.69 -52.12 -1.26
N GLN A 414 12.67 -51.61 -0.60
CA GLN A 414 12.41 -50.19 -0.44
C GLN A 414 12.01 -49.97 1.01
N ASN A 415 12.55 -48.93 1.64
CA ASN A 415 12.14 -48.50 2.97
C ASN A 415 12.07 -46.98 3.02
N PRO A 416 10.94 -46.37 3.43
CA PRO A 416 9.62 -46.99 3.72
C PRO A 416 8.99 -47.73 2.53
N ASP A 417 8.20 -48.78 2.82
CA ASP A 417 7.71 -49.80 1.86
C ASP A 417 6.73 -49.31 0.78
N GLY A 418 6.18 -48.10 0.95
CA GLY A 418 5.21 -47.50 0.04
C GLY A 418 3.76 -47.93 0.27
N THR A 419 3.44 -48.45 1.47
CA THR A 419 2.05 -48.77 1.83
C THR A 419 1.31 -47.59 2.46
N THR A 420 2.05 -46.66 3.07
CA THR A 420 1.50 -45.47 3.73
C THR A 420 2.10 -44.20 3.13
N PRO A 421 1.32 -43.09 3.04
CA PRO A 421 1.86 -41.79 2.69
C PRO A 421 2.97 -41.39 3.66
N ALA A 422 4.07 -40.89 3.12
CA ALA A 422 5.21 -40.44 3.89
C ALA A 422 5.32 -38.91 3.86
N ASP A 423 5.97 -38.36 4.87
CA ASP A 423 6.22 -36.92 4.94
C ASP A 423 7.15 -36.49 3.80
N LYS A 424 6.87 -35.35 3.17
CA LYS A 424 7.72 -34.79 2.10
C LYS A 424 9.15 -34.58 2.58
N GLY A 425 10.13 -34.97 1.77
CA GLY A 425 11.55 -34.96 2.15
C GLY A 425 11.98 -36.13 3.04
N THR A 426 11.12 -37.14 3.28
CA THR A 426 11.54 -38.37 3.95
C THR A 426 12.63 -39.08 3.15
N LYS A 427 13.61 -39.64 3.86
CA LYS A 427 14.67 -40.45 3.25
C LYS A 427 14.14 -41.83 2.87
N VAL A 428 14.13 -42.13 1.58
CA VAL A 428 13.73 -43.43 1.02
C VAL A 428 14.98 -44.21 0.60
N THR A 429 15.25 -45.33 1.26
CA THR A 429 16.37 -46.21 0.88
C THR A 429 15.88 -47.27 -0.11
N LEU A 430 16.53 -47.33 -1.28
CA LEU A 430 16.30 -48.34 -2.31
C LEU A 430 17.49 -49.28 -2.39
N VAL A 431 17.25 -50.58 -2.36
CA VAL A 431 18.25 -51.60 -2.67
C VAL A 431 17.99 -52.11 -4.09
N ILE A 432 18.91 -51.86 -5.01
CA ILE A 432 18.78 -52.20 -6.44
C ILE A 432 19.62 -53.44 -6.75
N SER A 433 19.06 -54.35 -7.55
CA SER A 433 19.73 -55.58 -7.96
C SER A 433 20.84 -55.30 -8.97
N LYS A 434 22.05 -55.77 -8.68
CA LYS A 434 23.15 -55.91 -9.66
C LYS A 434 22.92 -57.11 -10.60
N GLY A 435 21.87 -57.88 -10.39
CA GLY A 435 21.60 -59.16 -11.04
C GLY A 435 22.19 -60.33 -10.26
N SER A 436 22.23 -61.51 -10.90
CA SER A 436 22.76 -62.70 -10.26
C SER A 436 24.27 -62.58 -10.02
N GLN A 437 24.69 -62.97 -8.81
CA GLN A 437 26.11 -63.11 -8.46
C GLN A 437 26.79 -64.22 -9.25
N TYR A 438 26.01 -65.07 -9.92
CA TYR A 438 26.50 -66.20 -10.69
C TYR A 438 26.28 -66.00 -12.18
N VAL A 439 27.18 -66.57 -12.96
CA VAL A 439 27.12 -66.62 -14.42
C VAL A 439 27.30 -68.06 -14.87
N TYR A 440 26.67 -68.41 -15.99
CA TYR A 440 26.85 -69.72 -16.60
C TYR A 440 28.01 -69.66 -17.59
N ILE A 441 28.85 -70.69 -17.59
CA ILE A 441 29.97 -70.78 -18.54
C ILE A 441 29.38 -70.98 -19.95
N PRO A 442 29.57 -70.02 -20.89
CA PRO A 442 29.04 -70.13 -22.24
C PRO A 442 29.79 -71.19 -23.03
N ASN A 443 29.17 -71.69 -24.09
CA ASN A 443 29.84 -72.59 -25.01
C ASN A 443 30.88 -71.82 -25.83
N VAL A 444 32.16 -71.96 -25.46
CA VAL A 444 33.29 -71.36 -26.15
C VAL A 444 34.11 -72.36 -26.98
N TYR A 445 33.61 -73.59 -27.16
CA TYR A 445 34.30 -74.59 -27.98
C TYR A 445 34.45 -74.11 -29.42
N SER A 446 35.58 -74.44 -30.04
CA SER A 446 35.92 -74.08 -31.43
C SER A 446 36.05 -72.58 -31.72
N LEU A 447 35.94 -71.71 -30.70
CA LEU A 447 36.26 -70.28 -30.85
C LEU A 447 37.78 -70.05 -30.81
N ALA A 448 38.22 -69.00 -31.50
CA ALA A 448 39.59 -68.51 -31.41
C ALA A 448 39.90 -68.00 -29.99
N GLU A 449 41.15 -68.16 -29.53
CA GLU A 449 41.63 -67.73 -28.20
C GLU A 449 41.14 -66.32 -27.83
N SER A 450 41.33 -65.34 -28.72
CA SER A 450 40.91 -63.94 -28.50
C SER A 450 39.39 -63.79 -28.26
N LYS A 451 38.56 -64.46 -29.07
CA LYS A 451 37.10 -64.38 -28.95
C LYS A 451 36.60 -65.09 -27.70
N ALA A 452 37.18 -66.24 -27.35
CA ALA A 452 36.83 -66.99 -26.14
C ALA A 452 37.22 -66.22 -24.87
N VAL A 453 38.42 -65.62 -24.83
CA VAL A 453 38.85 -64.78 -23.72
C VAL A 453 37.94 -63.56 -23.57
N LYS A 454 37.56 -62.91 -24.68
CA LYS A 454 36.64 -61.77 -24.66
C LYS A 454 35.27 -62.18 -24.10
N ALA A 455 34.65 -63.23 -24.64
CA ALA A 455 33.34 -63.71 -24.18
C ALA A 455 33.32 -64.09 -22.69
N LEU A 456 34.39 -64.70 -22.17
CA LEU A 456 34.49 -65.04 -20.75
C LEU A 456 34.78 -63.81 -19.86
N LYS A 457 35.58 -62.85 -20.35
CA LYS A 457 35.82 -61.57 -19.64
C LYS A 457 34.58 -60.68 -19.59
N ASP A 458 33.75 -60.68 -20.63
CA ASP A 458 32.49 -59.93 -20.68
C ASP A 458 31.49 -60.44 -19.61
N LEU A 459 31.65 -61.68 -19.15
CA LEU A 459 30.90 -62.27 -18.01
C LEU A 459 31.59 -62.05 -16.65
N GLU A 460 32.62 -61.20 -16.58
CA GLU A 460 33.41 -60.90 -15.39
C GLU A 460 34.13 -62.14 -14.80
N LEU A 461 34.50 -63.11 -15.65
CA LEU A 461 35.26 -64.28 -15.24
C LEU A 461 36.77 -64.08 -15.45
N LYS A 462 37.59 -64.62 -14.55
CA LYS A 462 39.06 -64.63 -14.70
C LYS A 462 39.45 -65.76 -15.64
N VAL A 463 40.19 -65.48 -16.71
CA VAL A 463 40.52 -66.50 -17.73
C VAL A 463 41.99 -66.86 -17.66
N THR A 464 42.28 -68.16 -17.53
CA THR A 464 43.64 -68.73 -17.60
C THR A 464 43.77 -69.58 -18.85
N VAL A 465 44.71 -69.26 -19.73
CA VAL A 465 44.90 -69.96 -21.01
C VAL A 465 46.02 -70.99 -20.89
N LYS A 466 45.72 -72.26 -21.16
CA LYS A 466 46.70 -73.34 -21.33
C LYS A 466 46.88 -73.62 -22.83
N LYS A 467 48.11 -73.47 -23.33
CA LYS A 467 48.42 -73.71 -24.75
C LYS A 467 48.94 -75.14 -24.94
N MET A 468 48.31 -75.89 -25.83
CA MET A 468 48.72 -77.22 -26.28
C MET A 468 48.97 -77.18 -27.80
N GLY A 469 49.90 -78.00 -28.31
CA GLY A 469 50.17 -78.14 -29.75
C GLY A 469 50.98 -77.01 -30.43
N LYS A 470 51.50 -77.32 -31.64
CA LYS A 470 52.33 -76.45 -32.51
C LYS A 470 51.54 -75.72 -33.60
N LYS A 471 50.20 -75.78 -33.62
CA LYS A 471 49.37 -75.13 -34.67
C LYS A 471 49.41 -73.60 -34.56
N SER A 472 49.38 -72.93 -35.72
CA SER A 472 49.38 -71.46 -35.86
C SER A 472 48.04 -70.82 -35.50
N VAL A 473 46.92 -71.53 -35.74
CA VAL A 473 45.57 -71.13 -35.31
C VAL A 473 45.14 -72.06 -34.19
N LYS A 474 45.01 -71.54 -32.97
CA LYS A 474 44.63 -72.30 -31.78
C LYS A 474 43.17 -72.04 -31.43
N SER A 475 42.38 -73.11 -31.40
CA SER A 475 40.97 -73.09 -31.01
C SER A 475 40.79 -73.70 -29.63
N VAL A 476 39.75 -73.29 -28.90
CA VAL A 476 39.44 -73.86 -27.58
C VAL A 476 38.99 -75.32 -27.73
N THR A 477 39.74 -76.23 -27.11
CA THR A 477 39.48 -77.68 -27.10
C THR A 477 38.93 -78.18 -25.77
N ASN A 478 39.21 -77.47 -24.67
CA ASN A 478 38.72 -77.83 -23.34
C ASN A 478 38.45 -76.58 -22.50
N VAL A 479 37.42 -76.65 -21.65
CA VAL A 479 37.00 -75.59 -20.73
C VAL A 479 36.72 -76.21 -19.36
N ALA A 480 37.37 -75.68 -18.33
CA ALA A 480 37.17 -76.09 -16.94
C ALA A 480 36.89 -74.85 -16.07
N PRO A 481 35.76 -74.79 -15.31
CA PRO A 481 34.68 -75.78 -15.17
C PRO A 481 33.88 -76.03 -16.46
N LYS A 482 33.07 -77.10 -16.50
CA LYS A 482 32.33 -77.52 -17.71
C LYS A 482 31.39 -76.41 -18.20
N VAL A 483 31.20 -76.34 -19.52
CA VAL A 483 30.18 -75.48 -20.14
C VAL A 483 28.81 -75.72 -19.49
N GLY A 484 28.06 -74.65 -19.21
CA GLY A 484 26.79 -74.71 -18.50
C GLY A 484 26.89 -74.80 -16.97
N THR A 485 28.09 -74.85 -16.38
CA THR A 485 28.24 -74.79 -14.92
C THR A 485 27.95 -73.38 -14.41
N LYS A 486 27.12 -73.26 -13.35
CA LYS A 486 26.89 -72.01 -12.61
C LYS A 486 28.12 -71.70 -11.76
N VAL A 487 28.83 -70.62 -12.09
CA VAL A 487 30.03 -70.17 -11.37
C VAL A 487 29.84 -68.75 -10.84
N LYS A 488 30.52 -68.42 -9.74
CA LYS A 488 30.47 -67.07 -9.17
C LYS A 488 31.20 -66.09 -10.11
N ARG A 489 30.66 -64.88 -10.29
CA ARG A 489 31.40 -63.80 -10.97
C ARG A 489 32.76 -63.58 -10.28
N GLY A 490 33.83 -63.46 -11.06
CA GLY A 490 35.21 -63.42 -10.57
C GLY A 490 35.91 -64.77 -10.37
N SER A 491 35.22 -65.90 -10.58
CA SER A 491 35.84 -67.23 -10.58
C SER A 491 36.79 -67.43 -11.77
N THR A 492 37.79 -68.30 -11.59
CA THR A 492 38.79 -68.62 -12.61
C THR A 492 38.29 -69.74 -13.53
N VAL A 493 38.24 -69.48 -14.84
CA VAL A 493 37.98 -70.45 -15.90
C VAL A 493 39.27 -70.74 -16.65
N VAL A 494 39.65 -72.01 -16.73
CA VAL A 494 40.80 -72.48 -17.48
C VAL A 494 40.34 -72.93 -18.87
N ILE A 495 40.86 -72.28 -19.91
CA ILE A 495 40.65 -72.72 -21.29
C ILE A 495 41.93 -73.37 -21.82
N THR A 496 41.79 -74.52 -22.47
CA THR A 496 42.88 -75.16 -23.19
C THR A 496 42.70 -74.89 -24.67
N VAL A 497 43.73 -74.35 -25.32
CA VAL A 497 43.75 -74.05 -26.75
C VAL A 497 44.74 -74.98 -27.45
N GLY A 498 44.32 -75.61 -28.54
CA GLY A 498 45.04 -76.70 -29.22
C GLY A 498 45.01 -76.63 -30.74
#